data_AF-A0A7W0S070-F1
#
_entry.id   AF-A0A7W0S070-F1
#
_cell.length_a   1.000
_cell.length_b   1.000
_cell.length_c   1.000
_cell.angle_alpha   90.00
_cell.angle_beta   90.00
_cell.angle_gamma   90.00
#
_symmetry.space_group_name_H-M   'P 1'
#
loop_
_entity.id
_entity.type
_entity.pdbx_description
1 polymer ?
#
loop_
_entity_poly.entity_id
_entity_poly.type
_entity_poly.pdbx_seq_one_letter_code
_entity_poly.pdbx_strand_id
1 'polypeptide(L)'
;MSGSHRSRAFGIVQSKPHAEPIGRLYALGSPRAAVLLQDVASELIDQSDEIASTMIRAYESEIPAYAAIGDPALKDDVHAVSSALVRCWLTVMSTGEVTAALLGPMTEGARRRAAQGLDLHSMLRAYRVGIRVMWSEITGSPVWRGQALQGVMAEVAT
;
A
#
# COMPACT_ATOMS: atom_id res chain seq x y z
N MET A 1 -20.59 31.30 -53.12
CA MET A 1 -20.82 29.87 -52.81
C MET A 1 -19.50 29.13 -52.96
N SER A 2 -18.84 28.78 -51.85
CA SER A 2 -17.91 27.65 -51.78
C SER A 2 -17.81 27.25 -50.32
N GLY A 3 -18.28 26.04 -50.04
CA GLY A 3 -18.59 25.55 -48.70
C GLY A 3 -17.37 25.01 -47.97
N SER A 4 -17.28 25.41 -46.71
CA SER A 4 -16.65 24.73 -45.58
C SER A 4 -16.83 23.22 -45.62
N HIS A 5 -15.74 22.46 -45.47
CA HIS A 5 -15.76 21.16 -44.76
C HIS A 5 -14.47 21.02 -43.94
N ARG A 6 -14.63 21.21 -42.62
CA ARG A 6 -13.67 20.84 -41.58
C ARG A 6 -13.70 19.32 -41.44
N SER A 7 -12.55 18.67 -41.48
CA SER A 7 -12.41 17.29 -40.99
C SER A 7 -11.54 17.30 -39.74
N ARG A 8 -12.19 17.17 -38.57
CA ARG A 8 -11.53 16.93 -37.28
C ARG A 8 -11.34 15.42 -37.15
N ALA A 9 -10.09 14.97 -37.17
CA ALA A 9 -9.75 13.61 -36.75
C ALA A 9 -9.87 13.51 -35.22
N PHE A 10 -10.93 12.86 -34.75
CA PHE A 10 -11.03 12.35 -33.38
C PHE A 10 -10.13 11.11 -33.27
N GLY A 11 -8.94 11.29 -32.69
CA GLY A 11 -8.10 10.18 -32.25
C GLY A 11 -8.63 9.68 -30.91
N ILE A 12 -9.20 8.48 -30.92
CA ILE A 12 -9.62 7.72 -29.75
C ILE A 12 -8.41 7.57 -28.82
N VAL A 13 -8.48 8.15 -27.62
CA VAL A 13 -7.57 7.83 -26.53
C VAL A 13 -7.74 6.34 -26.25
N GLN A 14 -6.72 5.54 -26.57
CA GLN A 14 -6.65 4.15 -26.15
C GLN A 14 -6.64 4.13 -24.62
N SER A 15 -7.78 3.77 -24.04
CA SER A 15 -7.88 3.36 -22.64
C SER A 15 -6.87 2.23 -22.44
N LYS A 16 -5.85 2.44 -21.61
CA LYS A 16 -4.98 1.34 -21.17
C LYS A 16 -5.89 0.22 -20.62
N PRO A 17 -5.66 -1.05 -20.97
CA PRO A 17 -6.41 -2.13 -20.36
C PRO A 17 -6.22 -2.04 -18.84
N HIS A 18 -7.31 -1.83 -18.11
CA HIS A 18 -7.30 -1.97 -16.65
C HIS A 18 -6.89 -3.42 -16.37
N ALA A 19 -5.75 -3.60 -15.68
CA ALA A 19 -5.29 -4.92 -15.28
C ALA A 19 -6.41 -5.62 -14.51
N GLU A 20 -6.74 -6.85 -14.89
CA GLU A 20 -7.87 -7.58 -14.33
C GLU A 20 -7.65 -7.79 -12.81
N PRO A 21 -8.64 -7.47 -11.96
CA PRO A 21 -8.53 -7.66 -10.53
C PRO A 21 -8.45 -9.16 -10.22
N ILE A 22 -7.43 -9.56 -9.47
CA ILE A 22 -7.25 -10.93 -8.99
C ILE A 22 -7.99 -11.18 -7.67
N GLY A 23 -8.57 -10.14 -7.07
CA GLY A 23 -9.45 -10.23 -5.91
C GLY A 23 -10.12 -8.90 -5.56
N ARG A 24 -11.26 -8.96 -4.86
CA ARG A 24 -11.98 -7.80 -4.31
C ARG A 24 -12.19 -7.96 -2.80
N LEU A 25 -11.68 -7.03 -2.00
CA LEU A 25 -11.85 -7.02 -0.55
C LEU A 25 -13.23 -6.53 -0.10
N TYR A 26 -13.89 -5.67 -0.89
CA TYR A 26 -15.18 -5.10 -0.52
C TYR A 26 -16.36 -6.07 -0.55
N ALA A 27 -16.20 -7.29 -1.06
CA ALA A 27 -17.26 -8.28 -1.07
C ALA A 27 -17.65 -8.77 0.34
N LEU A 28 -16.88 -8.42 1.39
CA LEU A 28 -17.02 -8.97 2.75
C LEU A 28 -17.21 -7.90 3.86
N GLY A 29 -17.26 -6.61 3.54
CA GLY A 29 -17.24 -5.51 4.52
C GLY A 29 -18.50 -4.64 4.58
N SER A 30 -18.76 -4.02 5.74
CA SER A 30 -19.79 -2.98 5.89
C SER A 30 -19.47 -1.75 5.02
N PRO A 31 -20.43 -1.12 4.33
CA PRO A 31 -20.20 0.11 3.56
C PRO A 31 -19.52 1.22 4.37
N ARG A 32 -19.85 1.33 5.67
CA ARG A 32 -19.22 2.29 6.57
C ARG A 32 -17.73 2.00 6.78
N ALA A 33 -17.37 0.73 6.90
CA ALA A 33 -15.97 0.33 7.04
C ALA A 33 -15.18 0.61 5.74
N ALA A 34 -15.78 0.41 4.57
CA ALA A 34 -15.16 0.74 3.29
C ALA A 34 -14.85 2.24 3.17
N VAL A 35 -15.81 3.11 3.52
CA VAL A 35 -15.59 4.57 3.52
C VAL A 35 -14.49 4.97 4.50
N LEU A 36 -14.47 4.40 5.71
CA LEU A 36 -13.40 4.68 6.68
C LEU A 36 -12.02 4.28 6.14
N LEU A 37 -11.90 3.09 5.52
CA LEU A 37 -10.65 2.63 4.94
C LEU A 37 -10.20 3.53 3.77
N GLN A 38 -11.14 4.03 2.98
CA GLN A 38 -10.89 5.01 1.91
C GLN A 38 -10.36 6.33 2.46
N ASP A 39 -10.99 6.87 3.50
CA ASP A 39 -10.58 8.13 4.12
C ASP A 39 -9.18 8.02 4.76
N VAL A 40 -8.93 6.92 5.48
CA VAL A 40 -7.59 6.64 6.04
C VAL A 40 -6.55 6.47 4.93
N ALA A 41 -6.89 5.76 3.84
CA ALA A 41 -5.99 5.60 2.71
C ALA A 41 -5.65 6.94 2.04
N SER A 42 -6.65 7.80 1.86
CA SER A 42 -6.48 9.14 1.30
C SER A 42 -5.59 10.03 2.17
N GLU A 43 -5.67 9.91 3.50
CA GLU A 43 -4.82 10.64 4.44
C GLU A 43 -3.36 10.17 4.40
N LEU A 44 -3.14 8.85 4.31
CA LEU A 44 -1.80 8.26 4.47
C LEU A 44 -1.02 8.11 3.15
N ILE A 45 -1.64 8.26 1.98
CA ILE A 45 -0.99 7.96 0.69
C ILE A 45 0.28 8.80 0.44
N ASP A 46 0.23 10.09 0.78
CA ASP A 46 1.35 11.02 0.63
C ASP A 46 2.46 10.78 1.67
N GLN A 47 2.17 10.01 2.73
CA GLN A 47 3.12 9.64 3.79
C GLN A 47 3.77 8.26 3.54
N SER A 48 3.53 7.66 2.36
CA SER A 48 3.98 6.28 2.06
C SER A 48 5.48 6.04 2.24
N ASP A 49 6.33 7.01 1.87
CA ASP A 49 7.78 6.91 2.05
C ASP A 49 8.22 7.07 3.51
N GLU A 50 7.50 7.87 4.30
CA GLU A 50 7.77 8.04 5.73
C GLU A 50 7.39 6.78 6.52
N ILE A 51 6.23 6.20 6.21
CA ILE A 51 5.77 4.92 6.75
C ILE A 51 6.77 3.80 6.38
N ALA A 52 7.22 3.76 5.13
CA ALA A 52 8.24 2.81 4.71
C ALA A 52 9.54 2.98 5.52
N SER A 53 9.96 4.22 5.77
CA SER A 53 11.13 4.51 6.61
C SER A 53 10.94 4.01 8.05
N THR A 54 9.72 4.11 8.61
CA THR A 54 9.37 3.51 9.90
C THR A 54 9.47 1.98 9.86
N MET A 55 9.00 1.34 8.79
CA MET A 55 9.17 -0.10 8.60
C MET A 55 10.64 -0.51 8.56
N ILE A 56 11.48 0.21 7.82
CA ILE A 56 12.92 -0.10 7.73
C ILE A 56 13.57 -0.04 9.10
N ARG A 57 13.32 1.02 9.89
CA ARG A 57 13.83 1.12 11.26
C ARG A 57 13.38 -0.04 12.13
N ALA A 58 12.13 -0.50 11.97
CA ALA A 58 11.63 -1.68 12.68
C ALA A 58 12.31 -2.98 12.21
N TYR A 59 12.58 -3.14 10.91
CA TYR A 59 13.33 -4.29 10.39
C TYR A 59 14.76 -4.33 10.93
N GLU A 60 15.47 -3.21 10.88
CA GLU A 60 16.85 -3.10 11.37
C GLU A 60 16.96 -3.32 12.89
N SER A 61 15.95 -2.91 13.67
CA SER A 61 15.96 -3.11 15.12
C SER A 61 15.54 -4.52 15.54
N GLU A 62 14.65 -5.19 14.79
CA GLU A 62 14.05 -6.45 15.21
C GLU A 62 14.59 -7.68 14.47
N ILE A 63 15.29 -7.51 13.36
CA ILE A 63 15.70 -8.60 12.47
C ILE A 63 17.21 -8.51 12.21
N PRO A 64 18.03 -9.38 12.85
CA PRO A 64 19.49 -9.34 12.72
C PRO A 64 19.99 -9.37 11.26
N ALA A 65 19.32 -10.14 10.39
CA ALA A 65 19.68 -10.21 8.97
C ALA A 65 19.54 -8.87 8.23
N TYR A 66 18.53 -8.06 8.59
CA TYR A 66 18.33 -6.73 8.01
C TYR A 66 19.29 -5.70 8.62
N ALA A 67 19.55 -5.80 9.93
CA ALA A 67 20.54 -4.97 10.62
C ALA A 67 21.95 -5.15 10.03
N ALA A 68 22.28 -6.37 9.61
CA ALA A 68 23.57 -6.74 9.04
C ALA A 68 23.75 -6.34 7.57
N ILE A 69 22.73 -5.78 6.91
CA ILE A 69 22.85 -5.30 5.52
C ILE A 69 23.83 -4.13 5.50
N GLY A 70 25.05 -4.37 5.01
CA GLY A 70 26.07 -3.34 4.82
C GLY A 70 26.04 -2.68 3.44
N ASP A 71 25.44 -3.34 2.44
CA ASP A 71 25.37 -2.84 1.07
C ASP A 71 24.32 -1.73 0.93
N PRO A 72 24.72 -0.47 0.59
CA PRO A 72 23.78 0.64 0.41
C PRO A 72 22.74 0.38 -0.68
N ALA A 73 23.13 -0.29 -1.78
CA ALA A 73 22.21 -0.55 -2.88
C ALA A 73 21.08 -1.51 -2.46
N LEU A 74 21.41 -2.49 -1.61
CA LEU A 74 20.40 -3.37 -1.02
C LEU A 74 19.50 -2.61 -0.05
N LYS A 75 20.03 -1.71 0.79
CA LYS A 75 19.20 -0.87 1.67
C LYS A 75 18.19 -0.03 0.90
N ASP A 76 18.65 0.65 -0.16
CA ASP A 76 17.80 1.47 -1.01
C ASP A 76 16.72 0.62 -1.69
N ASP A 77 17.07 -0.57 -2.17
CA ASP A 77 16.10 -1.51 -2.74
C ASP A 77 15.07 -1.99 -1.70
N VAL A 78 15.47 -2.19 -0.43
CA VAL A 78 14.54 -2.60 0.65
C VAL A 78 13.58 -1.47 0.95
N HIS A 79 14.06 -0.23 0.99
CA HIS A 79 13.23 0.95 1.17
C HIS A 79 12.22 1.10 0.02
N ALA A 80 12.69 1.04 -1.23
CA ALA A 80 11.84 1.17 -2.42
C ALA A 80 10.73 0.10 -2.46
N VAL A 81 11.05 -1.15 -2.15
CA VAL A 81 10.07 -2.24 -2.07
C VAL A 81 9.09 -2.04 -0.91
N SER A 82 9.56 -1.55 0.24
CA SER A 82 8.69 -1.27 1.39
C SER A 82 7.73 -0.12 1.09
N SER A 83 8.19 0.92 0.42
CA SER A 83 7.34 2.03 -0.04
C SER A 83 6.31 1.58 -1.07
N ALA A 84 6.70 0.73 -2.02
CA ALA A 84 5.76 0.11 -2.95
C ALA A 84 4.71 -0.76 -2.23
N LEU A 85 5.11 -1.49 -1.19
CA LEU A 85 4.19 -2.29 -0.36
C LEU A 85 3.19 -1.41 0.39
N VAL A 86 3.63 -0.28 0.98
CA VAL A 86 2.75 0.69 1.64
C VAL A 86 1.74 1.25 0.64
N ARG A 87 2.20 1.71 -0.53
CA ARG A 87 1.32 2.22 -1.60
C ARG A 87 0.33 1.16 -2.07
N CYS A 88 0.77 -0.10 -2.18
CA CYS A 88 -0.12 -1.22 -2.50
C CYS A 88 -1.23 -1.36 -1.44
N TRP A 89 -0.90 -1.36 -0.15
CA TRP A 89 -1.90 -1.43 0.93
C TRP A 89 -2.91 -0.30 0.86
N LEU A 90 -2.43 0.94 0.75
CA LEU A 90 -3.29 2.12 0.72
C LEU A 90 -4.16 2.16 -0.55
N THR A 91 -3.61 1.74 -1.69
CA THR A 91 -4.40 1.58 -2.93
C THR A 91 -5.51 0.56 -2.72
N VAL A 92 -5.17 -0.62 -2.18
CA VAL A 92 -6.13 -1.69 -1.92
C VAL A 92 -7.18 -1.29 -0.87
N MET A 93 -6.82 -0.50 0.14
CA MET A 93 -7.78 0.07 1.11
C MET A 93 -8.71 1.11 0.49
N SER A 94 -8.26 1.83 -0.55
CA SER A 94 -9.05 2.84 -1.25
C SER A 94 -9.97 2.22 -2.30
N THR A 95 -9.44 1.30 -3.12
CA THR A 95 -10.16 0.73 -4.27
C THR A 95 -10.81 -0.61 -3.95
N GLY A 96 -10.36 -1.30 -2.90
CA GLY A 96 -10.76 -2.67 -2.56
C GLY A 96 -10.32 -3.70 -3.59
N GLU A 97 -9.49 -3.32 -4.56
CA GLU A 97 -9.07 -4.16 -5.66
C GLU A 97 -7.59 -4.50 -5.55
N VAL A 98 -7.29 -5.79 -5.70
CA VAL A 98 -5.91 -6.28 -5.80
C VAL A 98 -5.68 -6.70 -7.24
N THR A 99 -4.58 -6.24 -7.84
CA THR A 99 -4.15 -6.64 -9.19
C THR A 99 -2.75 -7.26 -9.14
N ALA A 100 -2.42 -8.12 -10.10
CA ALA A 100 -1.08 -8.70 -10.20
C ALA A 100 0.01 -7.62 -10.36
N ALA A 101 -0.31 -6.52 -11.05
CA ALA A 101 0.60 -5.38 -11.22
C ALA A 101 0.96 -4.71 -9.89
N LEU A 102 -0.01 -4.57 -8.97
CA LEU A 102 0.23 -4.01 -7.63
C LEU A 102 1.18 -4.88 -6.79
N LEU A 103 1.11 -6.21 -6.96
CA LEU A 103 1.96 -7.15 -6.23
C LEU A 103 3.35 -7.38 -6.88
N GLY A 104 3.56 -6.88 -8.10
CA GLY A 104 4.78 -7.08 -8.86
C GLY A 104 6.06 -6.67 -8.11
N PRO A 105 6.14 -5.44 -7.57
CA PRO A 105 7.32 -4.98 -6.83
C PRO A 105 7.67 -5.85 -5.62
N MET A 106 6.65 -6.35 -4.91
CA MET A 106 6.84 -7.21 -3.73
C MET A 106 7.34 -8.60 -4.13
N THR A 107 6.76 -9.17 -5.19
CA THR A 107 7.18 -10.48 -5.72
C THR A 107 8.61 -10.44 -6.22
N GLU A 108 8.95 -9.42 -7.00
CA GLU A 108 10.29 -9.23 -7.56
C GLU A 108 11.29 -8.88 -6.45
N GLY A 109 10.88 -8.05 -5.48
CA GLY A 109 11.65 -7.76 -4.28
C GLY A 109 11.98 -9.03 -3.49
N ALA A 110 10.99 -9.89 -3.22
CA ALA A 110 11.18 -11.16 -2.53
C ALA A 110 12.15 -12.09 -3.28
N ARG A 111 12.02 -12.19 -4.61
CA ARG A 111 12.92 -12.98 -5.45
C ARG A 111 14.37 -12.49 -5.34
N ARG A 112 14.60 -11.18 -5.36
CA ARG A 112 15.95 -10.60 -5.17
C ARG A 112 16.54 -10.95 -3.81
N ARG A 113 15.75 -10.90 -2.73
CA ARG A 113 16.25 -11.20 -1.37
C ARG A 113 16.65 -12.66 -1.23
N ALA A 114 15.84 -13.58 -1.78
CA ALA A 114 16.20 -14.99 -1.84
C ALA A 114 17.51 -15.21 -2.61
N ALA A 115 17.70 -14.54 -3.75
CA ALA A 115 18.94 -14.62 -4.53
C ALA A 115 20.16 -14.01 -3.81
N GLN A 116 19.93 -13.04 -2.93
CA GLN A 116 20.96 -12.40 -2.09
C GLN A 116 21.27 -13.19 -0.81
N GLY A 117 20.63 -14.34 -0.61
CA GLY A 117 20.86 -15.21 0.55
C GLY A 117 20.12 -14.80 1.82
N LEU A 118 19.17 -13.85 1.75
CA LEU A 118 18.27 -13.62 2.88
C LEU A 118 17.38 -14.86 3.05
N ASP A 119 17.41 -15.41 4.25
CA ASP A 119 16.66 -16.61 4.56
C ASP A 119 15.15 -16.33 4.68
N LEU A 120 14.35 -17.36 4.42
CA LEU A 120 12.89 -17.27 4.44
C LEU A 120 12.35 -16.84 5.82
N HIS A 121 12.99 -17.24 6.92
CA HIS A 121 12.53 -16.88 8.25
C HIS A 121 12.66 -15.38 8.50
N SER A 122 13.80 -14.79 8.13
CA SER A 122 14.02 -13.34 8.16
C SER A 122 13.01 -12.59 7.28
N MET A 123 12.71 -13.09 6.09
CA MET A 123 11.70 -12.49 5.20
C MET A 123 10.28 -12.55 5.80
N LEU A 124 9.85 -13.71 6.32
CA LEU A 124 8.55 -13.84 6.97
C LEU A 124 8.43 -12.95 8.21
N ARG A 125 9.52 -12.78 8.95
CA ARG A 125 9.58 -11.84 10.07
C ARG A 125 9.42 -10.40 9.60
N ALA A 126 10.07 -10.01 8.50
CA ALA A 126 9.90 -8.67 7.91
C ALA A 126 8.44 -8.42 7.52
N TYR A 127 7.76 -9.38 6.88
CA TYR A 127 6.32 -9.22 6.57
C TYR A 127 5.46 -9.02 7.83
N ARG A 128 5.72 -9.79 8.90
CA ARG A 128 4.99 -9.61 10.18
C ARG A 128 5.24 -8.24 10.79
N VAL A 129 6.48 -7.76 10.78
CA VAL A 129 6.83 -6.42 11.28
C VAL A 129 6.16 -5.34 10.43
N GLY A 130 6.20 -5.45 9.10
CA GLY A 130 5.57 -4.51 8.19
C GLY A 130 4.06 -4.41 8.40
N ILE A 131 3.37 -5.55 8.59
CA ILE A 131 1.93 -5.57 8.93
C ILE A 131 1.66 -4.84 10.24
N ARG A 132 2.47 -5.09 11.29
CA ARG A 132 2.31 -4.42 12.59
C ARG A 132 2.51 -2.91 12.48
N VAL A 133 3.52 -2.48 11.73
CA VAL A 133 3.76 -1.05 11.47
C VAL A 133 2.56 -0.46 10.74
N MET A 134 2.11 -1.04 9.61
CA MET A 134 0.92 -0.56 8.90
C MET A 134 -0.30 -0.41 9.80
N TRP A 135 -0.57 -1.42 10.63
CA TRP A 135 -1.70 -1.35 11.57
C TRP A 135 -1.56 -0.21 12.58
N SER A 136 -0.33 0.07 13.01
CA SER A 136 -0.05 1.16 13.95
C SER A 136 -0.26 2.53 13.28
N GLU A 137 0.15 2.69 12.02
CA GLU A 137 -0.10 3.91 11.24
C GLU A 137 -1.60 4.11 10.97
N ILE A 138 -2.29 3.05 10.55
CA ILE A 138 -3.75 3.08 10.30
C ILE A 138 -4.51 3.46 11.56
N THR A 139 -4.22 2.82 12.69
CA THR A 139 -4.96 3.08 13.94
C THR A 139 -4.53 4.36 14.64
N GLY A 140 -3.31 4.85 14.38
CA GLY A 140 -2.80 6.14 14.83
C GLY A 140 -3.32 7.32 14.01
N SER A 141 -3.84 7.08 12.80
CA SER A 141 -4.36 8.12 11.90
C SER A 141 -5.45 8.95 12.61
N PRO A 142 -5.43 10.29 12.45
CA PRO A 142 -6.50 11.18 12.90
C PRO A 142 -7.90 10.73 12.47
N VAL A 143 -8.06 10.30 11.22
CA VAL A 143 -9.35 9.79 10.69
C VAL A 143 -9.84 8.59 11.49
N TRP A 144 -8.98 7.58 11.72
CA TRP A 144 -9.34 6.40 12.50
C TRP A 144 -9.71 6.75 13.94
N ARG A 145 -8.87 7.56 14.60
CA ARG A 145 -9.11 7.98 15.99
C ARG A 145 -10.39 8.79 16.15
N GLY A 146 -10.72 9.65 15.18
CA GLY A 146 -11.97 10.40 15.17
C GLY A 146 -13.21 9.50 15.16
N GLN A 147 -13.22 8.44 14.35
CA GLN A 147 -14.33 7.48 14.32
C GLN A 147 -14.43 6.65 15.60
N ALA A 148 -13.31 6.19 16.16
CA ALA A 148 -13.31 5.43 17.41
C ALA A 148 -13.94 6.23 18.56
N LEU A 149 -13.60 7.52 18.66
CA LEU A 149 -14.18 8.43 19.66
C LEU A 149 -15.70 8.63 19.46
N GLN A 150 -16.15 8.76 18.21
CA GLN A 150 -17.59 8.86 17.90
C GLN A 150 -18.37 7.62 18.34
N GLY A 151 -17.79 6.42 18.17
CA GLY A 151 -18.39 5.16 18.63
C GLY A 151 -18.57 5.13 20.16
N VAL A 152 -17.50 5.45 20.90
CA VAL A 152 -17.53 5.51 22.38
C VAL A 152 -18.54 6.55 22.88
N MET A 153 -18.60 7.73 22.25
CA MET A 153 -19.59 8.74 22.62
C MET A 153 -21.04 8.30 22.39
N ALA A 154 -21.30 7.51 21.35
CA ALA A 154 -22.63 6.97 21.08
C ALA A 154 -23.07 5.95 22.14
N GLU A 155 -22.15 5.14 22.67
CA GLU A 155 -22.42 4.17 23.74
C GLU A 155 -22.72 4.83 25.10
N VAL A 156 -22.10 5.97 25.40
CA VAL A 156 -22.36 6.72 26.64
C VAL A 156 -23.71 7.48 26.60
N ALA A 157 -24.21 7.77 25.40
CA ALA A 157 -25.46 8.52 25.19
C ALA A 157 -26.72 7.64 25.20
N THR A 158 -26.58 6.32 25.32
CA THR A 158 -27.66 5.32 25.42
C THR A 158 -27.79 4.77 26.84
#